data_AF-A0A8S9ZNK5-F1
#
_entry.id   AF-A0A8S9ZNK5-F1
#
_cell.length_a   1.000
_cell.length_b   1.000
_cell.length_c   1.000
_cell.angle_alpha   90.00
_cell.angle_beta   90.00
_cell.angle_gamma   90.00
#
_symmetry.space_group_name_H-M   'P 1'
#
loop_
_entity.id
_entity.type
_entity.pdbx_description
1 polymer ?
#
loop_
_entity_poly.entity_id
_entity_poly.type
_entity_poly.pdbx_seq_one_letter_code
_entity_poly.pdbx_strand_id
1 'polypeptide(L)'
;MSYKIINDSSQLKFAEKLVILNDRALGMLTRIYNMKKACADPKLRPQFLTDKTLETAISYIVKRFPIVDIKRNSAVFSSINEMKANIIKKLSLYYYTFVDLLELKDAILQLFTAMDANQCRLNINQNLDLTTSFLNLLVNYCSLMILLSRVEDRKAVLGLYAAAYDILHTGIEPSFPRLGQMIVDYEQPLKKLCEDLGLSYRVISSALESLKETYFRRNISAEQQRDSSMISLTANPRHMLYAAQTNTIACEYMSLDTMDRWIIC
;
A
#
# COMPACT_ATOMS: atom_id res chain seq x y z
N MET A 1 -9.96 39.37 16.01
CA MET A 1 -10.72 38.15 16.37
C MET A 1 -10.56 37.16 15.22
N SER A 2 -9.59 36.24 15.34
CA SER A 2 -9.42 35.19 14.33
C SER A 2 -10.47 34.12 14.56
N TYR A 3 -11.34 33.92 13.59
CA TYR A 3 -12.24 32.77 13.56
C TYR A 3 -11.38 31.51 13.44
N LYS A 4 -11.19 30.80 14.55
CA LYS A 4 -10.81 29.40 14.52
C LYS A 4 -11.97 28.67 13.84
N ILE A 5 -11.81 28.33 12.57
CA ILE A 5 -12.65 27.32 11.94
C ILE A 5 -12.34 26.03 12.69
N ILE A 6 -13.15 25.74 13.70
CA ILE A 6 -13.25 24.40 14.27
C ILE A 6 -13.82 23.59 13.11
N ASN A 7 -12.97 22.83 12.42
CA ASN A 7 -13.46 21.84 11.46
C ASN A 7 -14.43 20.97 12.22
N ASP A 8 -15.71 21.06 11.89
CA ASP A 8 -16.73 20.22 12.49
C ASP A 8 -16.35 18.76 12.19
N SER A 9 -16.24 17.95 13.25
CA SER A 9 -15.85 16.54 13.15
C SER A 9 -16.70 15.76 12.15
N SER A 10 -17.95 16.20 11.92
CA SER A 10 -18.88 15.67 10.92
C SER A 10 -18.41 15.84 9.47
N GLN A 11 -17.54 16.81 9.18
CA GLN A 11 -17.06 17.12 7.82
C GLN A 11 -15.76 16.39 7.44
N LEU A 12 -15.21 15.57 8.33
CA LEU A 12 -13.93 14.88 8.09
C LEU A 12 -14.03 13.75 7.05
N LYS A 13 -15.25 13.22 6.85
CA LYS A 13 -15.60 12.22 5.83
C LYS A 13 -14.70 10.97 5.84
N PHE A 14 -14.46 10.44 7.05
CA PHE A 14 -13.56 9.30 7.22
C PHE A 14 -14.07 8.04 6.52
N ALA A 15 -15.37 7.77 6.57
CA ALA A 15 -15.96 6.61 5.92
C ALA A 15 -15.75 6.66 4.41
N GLU A 16 -16.04 7.80 3.78
CA GLU A 16 -15.91 8.00 2.34
C GLU A 16 -14.44 7.88 1.91
N LYS A 17 -13.52 8.49 2.65
CA LYS A 17 -12.08 8.39 2.38
C LYS A 17 -11.59 6.95 2.51
N LEU A 18 -12.03 6.21 3.53
CA LEU A 18 -11.66 4.80 3.70
C LEU A 18 -12.16 3.94 2.54
N VAL A 19 -13.39 4.14 2.08
CA VAL A 19 -13.95 3.40 0.93
C VAL A 19 -13.14 3.69 -0.34
N ILE A 20 -12.93 4.96 -0.66
CA ILE A 20 -12.21 5.38 -1.88
C ILE A 20 -10.75 4.90 -1.86
N LEU A 21 -10.06 5.05 -0.72
CA LEU A 21 -8.65 4.67 -0.61
C LEU A 21 -8.45 3.16 -0.60
N ASN A 22 -9.38 2.37 -0.04
CA ASN A 22 -9.31 0.91 -0.14
C ASN A 22 -9.41 0.45 -1.59
N ASP A 23 -10.39 0.96 -2.34
CA ASP A 23 -10.55 0.61 -3.76
C ASP A 23 -9.31 1.02 -4.57
N ARG A 24 -8.82 2.26 -4.37
CA ARG A 24 -7.58 2.74 -5.02
C ARG A 24 -6.37 1.89 -4.66
N ALA A 25 -6.24 1.44 -3.42
CA ALA A 25 -5.13 0.60 -2.97
C ALA A 25 -5.15 -0.79 -3.61
N LEU A 26 -6.32 -1.42 -3.76
CA LEU A 26 -6.47 -2.69 -4.47
C LEU A 26 -6.13 -2.56 -5.97
N GLY A 27 -6.61 -1.49 -6.61
CA GLY A 27 -6.23 -1.17 -7.99
C GLY A 27 -4.72 -0.98 -8.14
N MET A 28 -4.09 -0.29 -7.19
CA MET A 28 -2.65 -0.08 -7.19
C MET A 28 -1.86 -1.37 -6.95
N LEU A 29 -2.32 -2.24 -6.05
CA LEU A 29 -1.72 -3.56 -5.81
C LEU A 29 -1.68 -4.36 -7.10
N THR A 30 -2.78 -4.35 -7.85
CA THR A 30 -2.89 -5.04 -9.14
C THR A 30 -1.92 -4.47 -10.17
N ARG A 31 -1.81 -3.14 -10.28
CA ARG A 31 -0.89 -2.48 -11.22
C ARG A 31 0.58 -2.81 -10.88
N ILE A 32 0.98 -2.67 -9.63
CA ILE A 32 2.34 -2.97 -9.18
C ILE A 32 2.65 -4.48 -9.32
N TYR A 33 1.68 -5.35 -9.02
CA TYR A 33 1.83 -6.79 -9.21
C TYR A 33 2.11 -7.13 -10.68
N ASN A 34 1.33 -6.57 -11.60
CA ASN A 34 1.53 -6.78 -13.04
C ASN A 34 2.87 -6.23 -13.51
N MET A 35 3.29 -5.06 -13.03
CA MET A 35 4.62 -4.52 -13.32
C MET A 35 5.73 -5.42 -12.82
N LYS A 36 5.63 -5.93 -11.58
CA LYS A 36 6.60 -6.88 -11.01
C LYS A 36 6.71 -8.12 -11.88
N LYS A 37 5.58 -8.67 -12.34
CA LYS A 37 5.55 -9.85 -13.21
C LYS A 37 6.14 -9.56 -14.59
N ALA A 38 5.81 -8.42 -15.19
CA ALA A 38 6.35 -8.02 -16.48
C ALA A 38 7.88 -7.80 -16.45
N CYS A 39 8.42 -7.16 -15.41
CA CYS A 39 9.87 -6.97 -15.28
C CYS A 39 10.63 -8.27 -15.00
N ALA A 40 9.98 -9.26 -14.37
CA ALA A 40 10.57 -10.57 -14.08
C ALA A 40 10.55 -11.53 -15.27
N ASP A 41 9.65 -11.34 -16.24
CA ASP A 41 9.60 -12.15 -17.46
C ASP A 41 10.53 -11.56 -18.54
N PRO A 42 11.57 -12.27 -18.99
CA PRO A 42 12.49 -11.80 -20.02
C PRO A 42 11.82 -11.37 -21.34
N LYS A 43 10.63 -11.90 -21.64
CA LYS A 43 9.87 -11.57 -22.87
C LYS A 43 9.08 -10.27 -22.74
N LEU A 44 8.63 -9.94 -21.54
CA LEU A 44 7.77 -8.77 -21.27
C LEU A 44 8.55 -7.60 -20.66
N ARG A 45 9.75 -7.86 -20.13
CA ARG A 45 10.66 -6.86 -19.56
C ARG A 45 10.92 -5.76 -20.60
N PRO A 46 10.83 -4.47 -20.21
CA PRO A 46 11.10 -3.37 -21.13
C PRO A 46 12.45 -3.51 -21.81
N GLN A 47 12.48 -3.48 -23.15
CA GLN A 47 13.68 -3.72 -23.96
C GLN A 47 14.85 -2.80 -23.60
N PHE A 48 14.58 -1.57 -23.13
CA PHE A 48 15.62 -0.65 -22.67
C PHE A 48 16.45 -1.20 -21.50
N LEU A 49 15.87 -2.09 -20.68
CA LEU A 49 16.56 -2.71 -19.55
C LEU A 49 17.43 -3.90 -19.93
N THR A 50 17.34 -4.37 -21.17
CA THR A 50 18.15 -5.47 -21.72
C THR A 50 19.07 -5.00 -22.84
N ASP A 51 18.99 -3.73 -23.24
CA ASP A 51 19.81 -3.13 -24.27
C ASP A 51 21.23 -2.87 -23.78
N LYS A 52 22.21 -3.52 -24.42
CA LYS A 52 23.64 -3.38 -24.10
C LYS A 52 24.15 -1.95 -24.26
N THR A 53 23.53 -1.14 -25.13
CA THR A 53 23.93 0.26 -25.33
C THR A 53 23.58 1.16 -24.15
N LEU A 54 22.58 0.77 -23.35
CA LEU A 54 22.12 1.49 -22.16
C LEU A 54 22.71 0.95 -20.86
N GLU A 55 23.38 -0.20 -20.88
CA GLU A 55 23.86 -0.90 -19.69
C GLU A 55 24.75 -0.01 -18.81
N THR A 56 25.70 0.71 -19.40
CA THR A 56 26.58 1.65 -18.68
C THR A 56 25.80 2.76 -17.98
N ALA A 57 24.82 3.34 -18.67
CA ALA A 57 23.98 4.41 -18.12
C ALA A 57 23.07 3.89 -17.00
N ILE A 58 22.45 2.72 -17.18
CA ILE A 58 21.60 2.07 -16.17
C ILE A 58 22.43 1.74 -14.93
N SER A 59 23.63 1.16 -15.10
CA SER A 59 24.52 0.85 -13.98
C SER A 59 24.88 2.11 -13.19
N TYR A 60 25.18 3.21 -13.89
CA TYR A 60 25.47 4.50 -13.27
C TYR A 60 24.26 5.04 -12.48
N ILE A 61 23.06 5.03 -13.10
CA ILE A 61 21.80 5.46 -12.49
C ILE A 61 21.51 4.66 -11.22
N VAL A 62 21.52 3.33 -11.28
CA VAL A 62 21.15 2.47 -10.15
C VAL A 62 22.10 2.66 -8.97
N LYS A 63 23.41 2.80 -9.23
CA LYS A 63 24.44 3.01 -8.19
C LYS A 63 24.32 4.35 -7.47
N ARG A 64 23.84 5.40 -8.15
CA ARG A 64 23.72 6.75 -7.59
C ARG A 64 22.31 7.18 -7.28
N PHE A 65 21.33 6.29 -7.50
CA PHE A 65 19.93 6.57 -7.27
C PHE A 65 19.69 7.11 -5.85
N PRO A 66 18.96 8.23 -5.68
CA PRO A 66 18.06 8.90 -6.64
C PRO A 66 18.72 10.04 -7.41
N ILE A 67 20.03 10.23 -7.30
CA ILE A 67 20.75 11.35 -7.93
C ILE A 67 21.07 11.01 -9.39
N VAL A 68 20.45 11.75 -10.32
CA VAL A 68 20.68 11.64 -11.76
C VAL A 68 21.34 12.92 -12.27
N ASP A 69 22.68 12.94 -12.33
CA ASP A 69 23.46 14.10 -12.79
C ASP A 69 23.96 13.89 -14.23
N ILE A 70 23.14 14.36 -15.18
CA ILE A 70 23.36 14.21 -16.61
C ILE A 70 24.44 15.19 -17.10
N LYS A 71 24.44 16.42 -16.56
CA LYS A 71 25.32 17.50 -17.03
C LYS A 71 26.80 17.18 -16.81
N ARG A 72 27.14 16.53 -15.70
CA ARG A 72 28.53 16.14 -15.40
C ARG A 72 29.00 14.88 -16.12
N ASN A 73 28.10 14.11 -16.73
CA ASN A 73 28.40 12.78 -17.29
C ASN A 73 27.83 12.60 -18.71
N SER A 74 27.89 13.64 -19.54
CA SER A 74 27.27 13.65 -20.87
C SER A 74 27.64 12.44 -21.75
N ALA A 75 28.87 11.94 -21.65
CA ALA A 75 29.32 10.75 -22.38
C ALA A 75 28.54 9.47 -22.00
N VAL A 76 28.22 9.29 -20.71
CA VAL A 76 27.47 8.12 -20.19
C VAL A 76 26.00 8.17 -20.65
N PHE A 77 25.43 9.36 -20.77
CA PHE A 77 24.03 9.57 -21.16
C PHE A 77 23.82 9.81 -22.66
N SER A 78 24.89 9.69 -23.46
CA SER A 78 24.83 9.90 -24.92
C SER A 78 23.82 9.00 -25.62
N SER A 79 23.82 7.70 -25.29
CA SER A 79 22.85 6.73 -25.82
C SER A 79 21.42 7.06 -25.41
N ILE A 80 21.19 7.54 -24.18
CA ILE A 80 19.84 7.98 -23.75
C ILE A 80 19.36 9.18 -24.57
N ASN A 81 20.24 10.13 -24.93
CA ASN A 81 19.86 11.30 -25.72
C ASN A 81 19.35 10.94 -27.12
N GLU A 82 19.90 9.90 -27.75
CA GLU A 82 19.50 9.44 -29.09
C GLU A 82 18.08 8.84 -29.10
N MET A 83 17.64 8.24 -27.98
CA MET A 83 16.39 7.48 -27.88
C MET A 83 15.43 8.02 -26.81
N LYS A 84 15.67 9.23 -26.29
CA LYS A 84 14.92 9.88 -25.19
C LYS A 84 13.40 9.89 -25.38
N ALA A 85 12.92 10.21 -26.59
CA ALA A 85 11.50 10.25 -26.88
C ALA A 85 10.85 8.86 -26.79
N ASN A 86 11.55 7.81 -27.23
CA ASN A 86 11.08 6.43 -27.15
C ASN A 86 11.08 5.92 -25.71
N ILE A 87 12.12 6.26 -24.92
CA ILE A 87 12.20 5.91 -23.50
C ILE A 87 11.02 6.51 -22.74
N ILE A 88 10.77 7.81 -22.89
CA ILE A 88 9.63 8.49 -22.24
C ILE A 88 8.31 7.82 -22.64
N LYS A 89 8.08 7.61 -23.94
CA LYS A 89 6.83 7.04 -24.45
C LYS A 89 6.55 5.64 -23.87
N LYS A 90 7.58 4.81 -23.70
CA LYS A 90 7.43 3.40 -23.29
C LYS A 90 7.49 3.19 -21.78
N LEU A 91 8.24 4.02 -21.05
CA LEU A 91 8.36 3.91 -19.60
C LEU A 91 7.37 4.80 -18.83
N SER A 92 6.66 5.71 -19.50
CA SER A 92 5.66 6.60 -18.89
C SER A 92 4.64 5.86 -18.03
N LEU A 93 4.06 4.76 -18.53
CA LEU A 93 3.07 3.99 -17.78
C LEU A 93 3.65 3.46 -16.46
N TYR A 94 4.88 2.93 -16.49
CA TYR A 94 5.54 2.44 -15.29
C TYR A 94 5.85 3.59 -14.33
N TYR A 95 6.39 4.69 -14.86
CA TYR A 95 6.76 5.87 -14.09
C TYR A 95 5.55 6.46 -13.36
N TYR A 96 4.48 6.77 -14.08
CA TYR A 96 3.28 7.35 -13.49
C TYR A 96 2.54 6.40 -12.55
N THR A 97 2.68 5.08 -12.71
CA THR A 97 2.17 4.13 -11.70
C THR A 97 2.89 4.29 -10.36
N PHE A 98 4.19 4.56 -10.35
CA PHE A 98 4.91 4.85 -9.12
C PHE A 98 4.59 6.24 -8.55
N VAL A 99 4.32 7.24 -9.41
CA VAL A 99 3.81 8.55 -8.97
C VAL A 99 2.44 8.40 -8.30
N ASP A 100 1.53 7.65 -8.91
CA ASP A 100 0.21 7.36 -8.35
C ASP A 100 0.32 6.65 -6.98
N LEU A 101 1.33 5.77 -6.81
CA LEU A 101 1.61 5.10 -5.54
C LEU A 101 2.11 6.08 -4.47
N LEU A 102 2.98 7.02 -4.84
CA LEU A 102 3.46 8.07 -3.93
C LEU A 102 2.30 8.92 -3.40
N GLU A 103 1.41 9.37 -4.29
CA GLU A 103 0.22 10.13 -3.90
C GLU A 103 -0.74 9.32 -3.01
N LEU A 104 -0.93 8.04 -3.34
CA LEU A 104 -1.76 7.14 -2.54
C LEU A 104 -1.18 6.96 -1.14
N LYS A 105 0.14 6.75 -1.02
CA LYS A 105 0.83 6.68 0.27
C LYS A 105 0.53 7.94 1.09
N ASP A 106 0.73 9.12 0.51
CA ASP A 106 0.53 10.39 1.22
C ASP A 106 -0.91 10.51 1.74
N ALA A 107 -1.89 10.17 0.90
CA ALA A 107 -3.31 10.22 1.25
C ALA A 107 -3.67 9.24 2.39
N ILE A 108 -3.13 8.02 2.37
CA ILE A 108 -3.36 7.01 3.41
C ILE A 108 -2.76 7.47 4.74
N LEU A 109 -1.49 7.90 4.75
CA LEU A 109 -0.82 8.35 5.98
C LEU A 109 -1.48 9.60 6.57
N GLN A 110 -1.91 10.53 5.70
CA GLN A 110 -2.69 11.69 6.13
C GLN A 110 -4.02 11.28 6.77
N LEU A 111 -4.73 10.30 6.19
CA LEU A 111 -5.97 9.78 6.75
C LEU A 111 -5.75 9.14 8.13
N PHE A 112 -4.75 8.27 8.26
CA PHE A 112 -4.46 7.60 9.54
C PHE A 112 -4.09 8.61 10.63
N THR A 113 -3.20 9.56 10.30
CA THR A 113 -2.82 10.62 11.23
C THR A 113 -4.01 11.49 11.62
N ALA A 114 -4.91 11.80 10.68
CA ALA A 114 -6.13 12.55 10.97
C ALA A 114 -7.10 11.77 11.86
N MET A 115 -7.28 10.47 11.64
CA MET A 115 -8.11 9.62 12.50
C MET A 115 -7.54 9.52 13.92
N ASP A 116 -6.21 9.39 14.05
CA ASP A 116 -5.56 9.39 15.36
C ASP A 116 -5.71 10.74 16.06
N ALA A 117 -5.43 11.85 15.39
CA ALA A 117 -5.58 13.20 15.95
C ALA A 117 -7.03 13.49 16.42
N ASN A 118 -8.03 12.91 15.75
CA ASN A 118 -9.45 13.09 16.04
C ASN A 118 -10.05 12.06 16.99
N GLN A 119 -9.25 11.30 17.76
CA GLN A 119 -9.92 10.52 18.82
C GLN A 119 -10.48 9.18 18.39
N CYS A 120 -10.42 8.83 17.10
CA CYS A 120 -11.30 7.81 16.51
C CYS A 120 -11.21 6.49 17.28
N ARG A 121 -12.35 6.06 17.85
CA ARG A 121 -12.46 4.78 18.54
C ARG A 121 -12.84 3.72 17.53
N LEU A 122 -11.91 2.81 17.25
CA LEU A 122 -12.14 1.66 16.39
C LEU A 122 -12.35 0.43 17.27
N ASN A 123 -13.49 -0.23 17.10
CA ASN A 123 -13.85 -1.45 17.80
C ASN A 123 -14.71 -2.33 16.89
N ILE A 124 -14.19 -3.50 16.53
CA ILE A 124 -14.84 -4.45 15.62
C ILE A 124 -16.25 -4.86 16.08
N ASN A 125 -16.51 -4.85 17.39
CA ASN A 125 -17.78 -5.23 17.99
C ASN A 125 -18.80 -4.08 18.08
N GLN A 126 -18.39 -2.84 17.77
CA GLN A 126 -19.26 -1.65 17.85
C GLN A 126 -19.44 -0.98 16.49
N ASN A 127 -18.33 -0.71 15.80
CA ASN A 127 -18.30 -0.04 14.50
C ASN A 127 -17.52 -0.89 13.50
N LEU A 128 -18.09 -2.06 13.20
CA LEU A 128 -17.54 -3.09 12.33
C LEU A 128 -17.05 -2.52 11.00
N ASP A 129 -17.89 -1.82 10.25
CA ASP A 129 -17.57 -1.37 8.90
C ASP A 129 -16.39 -0.40 8.89
N LEU A 130 -16.36 0.51 9.85
CA LEU A 130 -15.28 1.48 9.99
C LEU A 130 -13.97 0.80 10.38
N THR A 131 -14.01 -0.08 11.37
CA THR A 131 -12.83 -0.82 11.87
C THR A 131 -12.28 -1.74 10.80
N THR A 132 -13.15 -2.49 10.10
CA THR A 132 -12.79 -3.38 9.01
C THR A 132 -12.18 -2.61 7.84
N SER A 133 -12.79 -1.49 7.45
CA SER A 133 -12.27 -0.65 6.35
C SER A 133 -10.91 -0.04 6.69
N PHE A 134 -10.70 0.36 7.95
CA PHE A 134 -9.41 0.84 8.42
C PHE A 134 -8.33 -0.25 8.38
N LEU A 135 -8.60 -1.43 8.95
CA LEU A 135 -7.65 -2.55 8.99
C LEU A 135 -7.33 -3.08 7.59
N ASN A 136 -8.32 -3.12 6.69
CA ASN A 136 -8.10 -3.47 5.29
C ASN A 136 -7.17 -2.46 4.61
N LEU A 137 -7.37 -1.16 4.84
CA LEU A 137 -6.51 -0.13 4.24
C LEU A 137 -5.08 -0.23 4.77
N LEU A 138 -4.92 -0.51 6.06
CA LEU A 138 -3.63 -0.71 6.71
C LEU A 138 -2.88 -1.89 6.07
N VAL A 139 -3.51 -3.05 5.96
CA VAL A 139 -2.89 -4.23 5.33
C VAL A 139 -2.60 -4.01 3.85
N ASN A 140 -3.51 -3.36 3.12
CA ASN A 140 -3.29 -3.03 1.71
C ASN A 140 -2.08 -2.08 1.55
N TYR A 141 -1.94 -1.10 2.42
CA TYR A 141 -0.79 -0.19 2.43
C TYR A 141 0.52 -0.91 2.75
N CYS A 142 0.57 -1.72 3.80
CA CYS A 142 1.75 -2.54 4.12
C CYS A 142 2.13 -3.45 2.95
N SER A 143 1.14 -4.13 2.37
CA SER A 143 1.32 -5.02 1.22
C SER A 143 1.85 -4.28 -0.02
N LEU A 144 1.34 -3.08 -0.30
CA LEU A 144 1.80 -2.22 -1.40
C LEU A 144 3.28 -1.88 -1.26
N MET A 145 3.68 -1.41 -0.07
CA MET A 145 5.06 -0.97 0.16
C MET A 145 6.04 -2.15 0.19
N ILE A 146 5.61 -3.31 0.70
CA ILE A 146 6.39 -4.55 0.60
C ILE A 146 6.50 -4.98 -0.87
N LEU A 147 5.42 -4.96 -1.64
CA LEU A 147 5.44 -5.36 -3.05
C LEU A 147 6.32 -4.43 -3.90
N LEU A 148 6.28 -3.12 -3.64
CA LEU A 148 7.16 -2.12 -4.24
C LEU A 148 8.63 -2.50 -4.08
N SER A 149 9.06 -2.86 -2.87
CA SER A 149 10.45 -3.26 -2.59
C SER A 149 10.91 -4.48 -3.39
N ARG A 150 9.95 -5.32 -3.83
CA ARG A 150 10.18 -6.54 -4.61
C ARG A 150 10.17 -6.31 -6.13
N VAL A 151 10.01 -5.06 -6.59
CA VAL A 151 10.23 -4.70 -8.00
C VAL A 151 11.71 -4.40 -8.19
N GLU A 152 12.46 -5.34 -8.75
CA GLU A 152 13.93 -5.27 -8.87
C GLU A 152 14.39 -4.05 -9.69
N ASP A 153 13.83 -3.87 -10.89
CA ASP A 153 14.25 -2.82 -11.82
C ASP A 153 13.67 -1.42 -11.52
N ARG A 154 13.02 -1.22 -10.36
CA ARG A 154 12.32 0.05 -10.06
C ARG A 154 13.23 1.27 -10.19
N LYS A 155 14.48 1.18 -9.72
CA LYS A 155 15.47 2.28 -9.83
C LYS A 155 15.88 2.56 -11.27
N ALA A 156 16.09 1.50 -12.05
CA ALA A 156 16.48 1.62 -13.45
C ALA A 156 15.35 2.26 -14.28
N VAL A 157 14.10 1.78 -14.11
CA VAL A 157 12.93 2.32 -14.80
C VAL A 157 12.73 3.81 -14.48
N LEU A 158 12.75 4.15 -13.19
CA LEU A 158 12.51 5.53 -12.74
C LEU A 158 13.64 6.46 -13.16
N GLY A 159 14.90 6.05 -12.99
CA GLY A 159 16.04 6.88 -13.32
C GLY A 159 16.27 7.03 -14.82
N LEU A 160 15.98 6.00 -15.64
CA LEU A 160 16.00 6.12 -17.10
C LEU A 160 14.95 7.12 -17.59
N TYR A 161 13.73 7.03 -17.06
CA TYR A 161 12.66 7.97 -17.41
C TYR A 161 13.04 9.39 -17.03
N ALA A 162 13.50 9.60 -15.79
CA ALA A 162 13.93 10.91 -15.31
C ALA A 162 15.09 11.49 -16.14
N ALA A 163 16.08 10.66 -16.49
CA ALA A 163 17.19 11.09 -17.33
C ALA A 163 16.73 11.51 -18.73
N ALA A 164 15.90 10.69 -19.37
CA ALA A 164 15.35 11.01 -20.68
C ALA A 164 14.47 12.28 -20.64
N TYR A 165 13.69 12.46 -19.57
CA TYR A 165 12.86 13.65 -19.37
C TYR A 165 13.69 14.92 -19.26
N ASP A 166 14.75 14.92 -18.45
CA ASP A 166 15.64 16.07 -18.27
C ASP A 166 16.37 16.44 -19.56
N ILE A 167 16.83 15.46 -20.33
CA ILE A 167 17.45 15.72 -21.64
C ILE A 167 16.44 16.28 -22.66
N LEU A 168 15.18 15.86 -22.61
CA LEU A 168 14.17 16.30 -23.57
C LEU A 168 13.63 17.70 -23.23
N HIS A 169 13.37 17.97 -21.95
CA HIS A 169 12.70 19.19 -21.49
C HIS A 169 13.67 20.21 -20.87
N THR A 170 14.96 19.87 -20.74
CA THR A 170 15.98 20.69 -20.06
C THR A 170 15.60 21.04 -18.62
N GLY A 171 14.96 20.09 -17.91
CA GLY A 171 14.47 20.29 -16.56
C GLY A 171 14.15 18.98 -15.85
N ILE A 172 14.28 18.98 -14.52
CA ILE A 172 14.03 17.81 -13.68
C ILE A 172 12.53 17.50 -13.66
N GLU A 173 12.17 16.22 -13.78
CA GLU A 173 10.79 15.79 -13.63
C GLU A 173 10.30 16.14 -12.20
N PRO A 174 9.17 16.86 -12.03
CA PRO A 174 8.77 17.44 -10.74
C PRO A 174 8.56 16.45 -9.59
N SER A 175 8.08 15.25 -9.89
CA SER A 175 7.77 14.19 -8.93
C SER A 175 9.01 13.37 -8.56
N PHE A 176 10.02 13.33 -9.43
CA PHE A 176 11.19 12.45 -9.29
C PHE A 176 11.98 12.64 -7.99
N PRO A 177 12.22 13.86 -7.46
CA PRO A 177 12.94 14.00 -6.18
C PRO A 177 12.24 13.29 -5.03
N ARG A 178 10.92 13.47 -4.90
CA ARG A 178 10.12 12.82 -3.84
C ARG A 178 9.99 11.33 -4.09
N LEU A 179 9.75 10.94 -5.35
CA LEU A 179 9.59 9.55 -5.73
C LEU A 179 10.88 8.76 -5.53
N GLY A 180 12.02 9.32 -5.93
CA GLY A 180 13.33 8.74 -5.71
C GLY A 180 13.63 8.55 -4.23
N GLN A 181 13.30 9.54 -3.40
CA GLN A 181 13.45 9.40 -1.94
C GLN A 181 12.58 8.27 -1.38
N MET A 182 11.30 8.18 -1.79
CA MET A 182 10.42 7.08 -1.38
C MET A 182 11.02 5.71 -1.74
N ILE A 183 11.60 5.56 -2.94
CA ILE A 183 12.18 4.28 -3.35
C ILE A 183 13.39 3.87 -2.50
N VAL A 184 14.17 4.84 -2.03
CA VAL A 184 15.31 4.61 -1.12
C VAL A 184 14.82 4.28 0.29
N ASP A 185 13.87 5.05 0.82
CA ASP A 185 13.33 4.86 2.16
C ASP A 185 12.71 3.45 2.34
N TYR A 186 12.08 2.91 1.29
CA TYR A 186 11.46 1.59 1.29
C TYR A 186 12.33 0.46 0.74
N GLU A 187 13.66 0.62 0.74
CA GLU A 187 14.55 -0.55 0.57
C GLU A 187 14.40 -1.55 1.71
N GLN A 188 14.16 -1.05 2.93
CA GLN A 188 13.80 -1.84 4.10
C GLN A 188 12.33 -1.55 4.47
N PRO A 189 11.36 -2.11 3.74
CA PRO A 189 9.97 -1.66 3.81
C PRO A 189 9.36 -1.82 5.20
N LEU A 190 9.66 -2.91 5.92
CA LEU A 190 9.11 -3.15 7.27
C LEU A 190 9.58 -2.10 8.27
N LYS A 191 10.88 -1.78 8.26
CA LYS A 191 11.43 -0.74 9.14
C LYS A 191 10.78 0.60 8.85
N LYS A 192 10.67 0.96 7.57
CA LYS A 192 10.08 2.25 7.17
C LYS A 192 8.58 2.33 7.48
N LEU A 193 7.84 1.22 7.32
CA LEU A 193 6.43 1.13 7.69
C LEU A 193 6.24 1.39 9.19
N CYS A 194 7.08 0.82 10.07
CA CYS A 194 7.01 1.09 11.50
C CYS A 194 7.22 2.58 11.84
N GLU A 195 8.17 3.24 11.16
CA GLU A 195 8.40 4.68 11.35
C GLU A 195 7.17 5.51 10.92
N ASP A 196 6.64 5.25 9.73
CA ASP A 196 5.54 6.03 9.15
C ASP A 196 4.21 5.82 9.90
N LEU A 197 3.95 4.60 10.39
CA LEU A 197 2.75 4.26 11.15
C LEU A 197 2.83 4.68 12.62
N GLY A 198 4.01 5.09 13.11
CA GLY A 198 4.23 5.50 14.50
C GLY A 198 3.30 6.64 14.95
N LEU A 199 2.97 7.57 14.06
CA LEU A 199 2.05 8.69 14.34
C LEU A 199 0.59 8.28 14.49
N SER A 200 0.24 7.05 14.10
CA SER A 200 -1.12 6.49 14.15
C SER A 200 -1.21 5.27 15.07
N TYR A 201 -0.20 5.07 15.94
CA TYR A 201 -0.08 3.89 16.78
C TYR A 201 -1.32 3.63 17.65
N ARG A 202 -1.91 4.69 18.21
CA ARG A 202 -3.02 4.59 19.16
C ARG A 202 -4.30 4.09 18.48
N VAL A 203 -4.65 4.64 17.32
CA VAL A 203 -5.83 4.20 16.55
C VAL A 203 -5.64 2.77 16.01
N ILE A 204 -4.42 2.42 15.59
CA ILE A 204 -4.08 1.06 15.14
C ILE A 204 -4.19 0.06 16.31
N SER A 205 -3.60 0.36 17.47
CA SER A 205 -3.64 -0.51 18.66
C SER A 205 -5.08 -0.75 19.12
N SER A 206 -5.90 0.30 19.20
CA SER A 206 -7.33 0.16 19.55
C SER A 206 -8.08 -0.75 18.59
N ALA A 207 -7.83 -0.64 17.28
CA ALA A 207 -8.49 -1.49 16.29
C ALA A 207 -8.08 -2.96 16.46
N LEU A 208 -6.77 -3.23 16.61
CA LEU A 208 -6.23 -4.59 16.77
C LEU A 208 -6.64 -5.23 18.10
N GLU A 209 -6.59 -4.49 19.20
CA GLU A 209 -7.02 -4.97 20.51
C GLU A 209 -8.47 -5.40 20.52
N SER A 210 -9.33 -4.72 19.76
CA SER A 210 -10.75 -5.08 19.65
C SER A 210 -10.97 -6.44 18.98
N LEU A 211 -10.02 -6.94 18.19
CA LEU A 211 -10.09 -8.25 17.55
C LEU A 211 -9.86 -9.40 18.54
N LYS A 212 -9.21 -9.14 19.68
CA LYS A 212 -8.70 -10.18 20.59
C LYS A 212 -9.76 -11.20 20.98
N GLU A 213 -10.89 -10.75 21.52
CA GLU A 213 -11.96 -11.62 22.00
C GLU A 213 -12.56 -12.44 20.86
N THR A 214 -12.89 -11.78 19.74
CA THR A 214 -13.47 -12.41 18.55
C THR A 214 -12.52 -13.44 17.94
N TYR A 215 -11.24 -13.09 17.81
CA TYR A 215 -10.24 -13.95 17.19
C TYR A 215 -9.99 -15.21 18.01
N PHE A 216 -9.75 -15.09 19.33
CA PHE A 216 -9.54 -16.26 20.18
C PHE A 216 -10.76 -17.17 20.26
N ARG A 217 -11.96 -16.61 20.29
CA ARG A 217 -13.21 -17.39 20.31
C ARG A 217 -13.44 -18.15 19.00
N ARG A 218 -13.06 -17.57 17.86
CA ARG A 218 -13.25 -18.17 16.53
C ARG A 218 -12.11 -19.13 16.14
N ASN A 219 -10.89 -18.85 16.60
CA ASN A 219 -9.70 -19.65 16.31
C ASN A 219 -9.52 -20.79 17.32
N ILE A 220 -10.49 -21.72 17.30
CA ILE A 220 -10.54 -22.89 18.20
C ILE A 220 -10.22 -24.19 17.44
N SER A 221 -9.71 -25.18 18.16
CA SER A 221 -9.32 -26.47 17.59
C SER A 221 -10.54 -27.31 17.16
N ALA A 222 -10.32 -28.28 16.27
CA ALA A 222 -11.38 -29.20 15.85
C ALA A 222 -11.98 -30.02 17.02
N GLU A 223 -11.21 -30.24 18.08
CA GLU A 223 -11.69 -30.91 19.30
C GLU A 223 -12.66 -30.00 20.07
N GLN A 224 -12.26 -28.76 20.33
CA GLN A 224 -13.12 -27.76 20.99
C GLN A 224 -14.41 -27.48 20.20
N GLN A 225 -14.34 -27.53 18.86
CA GLN A 225 -15.51 -27.40 18.00
C GLN A 225 -16.50 -28.57 18.18
N ARG A 226 -15.99 -29.80 18.35
CA ARG A 226 -16.84 -30.97 18.64
C ARG A 226 -17.45 -30.88 20.03
N ASP A 227 -16.67 -30.50 21.03
CA ASP A 227 -17.13 -30.38 22.42
C ASP A 227 -18.25 -29.34 22.58
N SER A 228 -18.18 -28.25 21.80
CA SER A 228 -19.22 -27.21 21.76
C SER A 228 -20.39 -27.54 20.83
N SER A 229 -20.37 -28.69 20.14
CA SER A 229 -21.33 -29.04 19.08
C SER A 229 -21.50 -27.91 18.06
N MET A 230 -20.38 -27.28 17.67
CA MET A 230 -20.37 -26.09 16.81
C MET A 230 -21.13 -26.38 15.51
N ILE A 231 -22.07 -25.50 15.13
CA ILE A 231 -22.92 -25.62 13.92
C ILE A 231 -23.97 -26.75 13.99
N SER A 232 -24.05 -27.52 15.09
CA SER A 232 -25.08 -28.55 15.22
C SER A 232 -26.48 -27.95 15.43
N LEU A 233 -27.40 -28.26 14.53
CA LEU A 233 -28.82 -27.91 14.65
C LEU A 233 -29.60 -28.91 15.52
N THR A 234 -29.08 -30.12 15.69
CA THR A 234 -29.75 -31.23 16.38
C THR A 234 -29.24 -31.46 17.80
N ALA A 235 -28.13 -30.82 18.19
CA ALA A 235 -27.59 -30.92 19.54
C ALA A 235 -28.59 -30.43 20.61
N ASN A 236 -29.42 -29.44 20.28
CA ASN A 236 -30.51 -28.98 21.14
C ASN A 236 -31.81 -28.79 20.34
N PRO A 237 -32.61 -29.85 20.13
CA PRO A 237 -33.80 -29.80 19.28
C PRO A 237 -34.85 -28.78 19.73
N ARG A 238 -34.85 -28.41 21.02
CA ARG A 238 -35.75 -27.39 21.58
C ARG A 238 -35.46 -26.00 21.02
N HIS A 239 -34.23 -25.76 20.58
CA HIS A 239 -33.80 -24.46 20.06
C HIS A 239 -33.95 -24.32 18.54
N MET A 240 -34.38 -25.39 17.84
CA MET A 240 -34.41 -25.44 16.37
C MET A 240 -35.36 -24.42 15.71
N LEU A 241 -36.40 -23.98 16.43
CA LEU A 241 -37.35 -22.98 15.96
C LEU A 241 -36.89 -21.54 16.23
N TYR A 242 -35.80 -21.34 16.98
CA TYR A 242 -35.29 -20.02 17.34
C TYR A 242 -34.19 -19.59 16.38
N ALA A 243 -34.18 -18.31 16.03
CA ALA A 243 -33.08 -17.72 15.27
C ALA A 243 -31.80 -17.69 16.14
N ALA A 244 -30.70 -18.19 15.60
CA ALA A 244 -29.39 -18.00 16.21
C ALA A 244 -29.04 -16.50 16.15
N GLN A 245 -28.97 -15.86 17.30
CA GLN A 245 -28.71 -14.42 17.42
C GLN A 245 -27.45 -14.18 18.25
N THR A 246 -26.63 -13.24 17.80
CA THR A 246 -25.51 -12.70 18.56
C THR A 246 -25.51 -11.18 18.41
N ASN A 247 -24.92 -10.46 19.36
CA ASN A 247 -24.79 -9.01 19.23
C ASN A 247 -23.76 -8.59 18.16
N THR A 248 -23.00 -9.56 17.65
CA THR A 248 -21.88 -9.37 16.71
C THR A 248 -21.96 -10.35 15.54
N ILE A 249 -23.15 -10.49 14.92
CA ILE A 249 -23.42 -11.46 13.83
C ILE A 249 -22.36 -11.39 12.72
N ALA A 250 -21.95 -10.19 12.33
CA ALA A 250 -20.95 -10.01 11.27
C ALA A 250 -19.55 -10.53 11.63
N CYS A 251 -19.20 -10.53 12.92
CA CYS A 251 -17.96 -11.12 13.41
C CYS A 251 -17.98 -12.66 13.38
N GLU A 252 -19.15 -13.30 13.30
CA GLU A 252 -19.26 -14.78 13.31
C GLU A 252 -18.86 -15.43 11.99
N TYR A 253 -18.99 -14.71 10.87
CA TYR A 253 -18.62 -15.21 9.54
C TYR A 253 -17.42 -14.46 8.93
N MET A 254 -16.81 -13.54 9.67
CA MET A 254 -15.57 -12.90 9.27
C MET A 254 -14.48 -13.97 9.06
N SER A 255 -13.73 -13.82 7.97
CA SER A 255 -12.65 -14.75 7.60
C SER A 255 -11.50 -14.69 8.60
N LEU A 256 -11.12 -15.85 9.14
CA LEU A 256 -9.94 -15.95 10.02
C LEU A 256 -8.65 -15.56 9.29
N ASP A 257 -8.51 -15.91 8.01
CA ASP A 257 -7.36 -15.49 7.18
C ASP A 257 -7.25 -13.96 7.08
N THR A 258 -8.39 -13.27 7.00
CA THR A 258 -8.40 -11.81 6.98
C THR A 258 -7.95 -11.24 8.34
N MET A 259 -8.44 -11.82 9.44
CA MET A 259 -8.04 -11.41 10.79
C MET A 259 -6.55 -11.69 11.04
N ASP A 260 -6.03 -12.83 10.59
CA ASP A 260 -4.62 -13.19 10.68
C ASP A 260 -3.75 -12.14 9.97
N ARG A 261 -4.13 -11.74 8.76
CA ARG A 261 -3.43 -10.68 8.02
C ARG A 261 -3.45 -9.34 8.75
N TRP A 262 -4.58 -8.96 9.36
CA TRP A 262 -4.65 -7.74 10.17
C TRP A 262 -3.75 -7.80 11.41
N ILE A 263 -3.65 -8.96 12.06
CA ILE A 263 -2.87 -9.13 13.30
C ILE A 263 -1.36 -9.21 13.01
N ILE A 264 -0.96 -9.84 11.90
CA ILE A 264 0.45 -10.10 11.56
C ILE A 264 1.12 -8.88 10.90
N CYS A 265 0.42 -8.15 10.05
CA CYS A 265 0.96 -7.01 9.30
C CYS A 265 1.19 -5.78 10.17
#